data_AF-A0A520HH50-F1
#
_entry.id   AF-A0A520HH50-F1
#
_cell.length_a   1.000
_cell.length_b   1.000
_cell.length_c   1.000
_cell.angle_alpha   90.00
_cell.angle_beta   90.00
_cell.angle_gamma   90.00
#
_symmetry.space_group_name_H-M   'P 1'
#
loop_
_entity.id
_entity.type
_entity.pdbx_description
1 polymer ?
#
loop_
_entity_poly.entity_id
_entity_poly.type
_entity_poly.pdbx_seq_one_letter_code
_entity_poly.pdbx_strand_id
1 'polypeptide(L)'
;MHVIAAPSNLGLRPLSLDHEPGTWRAPAALIAAGLLEALGGPPVTQLPRPVYSPEPQAGTRIRNGRTMRDFNLALAAAVRDVRRHPDLDPHGRYARAIVSLLARLPFPAPAAAEPVA
;
A
#
# COMPACT_ATOMS: atom_id res chain seq x y z
N MET A 1 5.92 15.89 -8.96
CA MET A 1 5.40 14.58 -8.52
C MET A 1 6.09 14.21 -7.21
N HIS A 2 5.37 13.58 -6.29
CA HIS A 2 5.89 13.11 -5.01
C HIS A 2 5.32 11.72 -4.74
N VAL A 3 6.13 10.78 -4.28
CA VAL A 3 5.69 9.43 -3.95
C VAL A 3 5.49 9.33 -2.44
N ILE A 4 4.32 8.86 -2.00
CA ILE A 4 4.06 8.55 -0.59
C ILE A 4 4.03 7.04 -0.46
N ALA A 5 5.00 6.46 0.23
CA ALA A 5 5.01 5.05 0.58
C ALA A 5 4.18 4.85 1.85
N ALA A 6 3.05 4.16 1.71
CA ALA A 6 2.07 3.92 2.77
C ALA A 6 1.93 2.40 3.05
N PRO A 7 2.85 1.80 3.83
CA PRO A 7 2.89 0.36 4.03
C PRO A 7 1.82 -0.11 5.02
N SER A 8 0.59 -0.35 4.57
CA SER A 8 -0.53 -0.79 5.42
C SER A 8 -1.17 -2.10 4.95
N ASN A 9 -1.51 -2.94 5.91
CA ASN A 9 -2.28 -4.18 5.76
C ASN A 9 -3.50 -4.24 6.72
N LEU A 10 -3.80 -3.15 7.43
CA LEU A 10 -4.74 -3.12 8.55
C LEU A 10 -6.19 -3.48 8.20
N GLY A 11 -6.59 -3.24 6.94
CA GLY A 11 -7.94 -3.54 6.42
C GLY A 11 -8.10 -4.94 5.85
N LEU A 12 -7.03 -5.75 5.85
CA LEU A 12 -7.04 -7.07 5.24
C LEU A 12 -7.36 -8.15 6.27
N ARG A 13 -8.06 -9.17 5.81
CA ARG A 13 -8.33 -10.39 6.56
C ARG A 13 -7.15 -11.37 6.39
N PRO A 14 -6.70 -12.06 7.46
CA PRO A 14 -5.76 -13.16 7.36
C PRO A 14 -6.29 -14.27 6.45
N LEU A 15 -5.41 -14.92 5.67
CA LEU A 15 -5.79 -16.11 4.90
C LEU A 15 -5.88 -17.38 5.78
N SER A 16 -5.17 -17.39 6.91
CA SER A 16 -5.17 -18.50 7.87
C SER A 16 -4.99 -17.95 9.30
N LEU A 17 -5.17 -18.82 10.29
CA LEU A 17 -4.71 -18.55 11.65
C LEU A 17 -3.19 -18.26 11.60
N ASP A 18 -2.73 -17.30 12.39
CA ASP A 18 -1.32 -16.86 12.49
C ASP A 18 -0.68 -16.22 11.24
N HIS A 19 -1.47 -15.90 10.21
CA HIS A 19 -0.97 -15.22 9.01
C HIS A 19 -1.23 -13.71 9.03
N GLU A 20 -0.16 -12.90 9.02
CA GLU A 20 -0.25 -11.46 8.77
C GLU A 20 -0.27 -11.16 7.25
N PRO A 21 -1.29 -10.44 6.71
CA PRO A 21 -1.33 -10.09 5.29
C PRO A 21 -0.11 -9.26 4.84
N GLY A 22 0.52 -9.66 3.74
CA GLY A 22 1.81 -9.12 3.30
C GLY A 22 1.78 -7.77 2.55
N THR A 23 0.61 -7.17 2.31
CA THR A 23 0.47 -5.96 1.47
C THR A 23 1.29 -4.75 1.96
N TRP A 24 1.64 -4.69 3.24
CA TRP A 24 2.56 -3.67 3.77
C TRP A 24 3.94 -3.68 3.09
N ARG A 25 4.35 -4.79 2.47
CA ARG A 25 5.62 -4.93 1.74
C ARG A 25 5.60 -4.28 0.36
N ALA A 26 4.42 -3.98 -0.18
CA ALA A 26 4.25 -3.52 -1.56
C ALA A 26 5.06 -2.25 -1.89
N PRO A 27 5.10 -1.19 -1.04
CA PRO A 27 5.90 -0.01 -1.35
C PRO A 27 7.39 -0.32 -1.54
N ALA A 28 7.97 -1.11 -0.64
CA ALA A 28 9.38 -1.50 -0.72
C ALA A 28 9.65 -2.38 -1.95
N ALA A 29 8.77 -3.34 -2.25
CA ALA A 29 8.90 -4.21 -3.41
C ALA A 29 8.84 -3.44 -4.73
N LEU A 30 7.93 -2.47 -4.85
CA LEU A 30 7.80 -1.63 -6.04
C LEU A 30 9.01 -0.71 -6.23
N ILE A 31 9.52 -0.11 -5.14
CA ILE A 31 10.74 0.71 -5.19
C ILE A 31 11.93 -0.15 -5.62
N ALA A 32 12.11 -1.34 -5.04
CA ALA A 32 13.16 -2.28 -5.42
C ALA A 32 13.05 -2.77 -6.89
N ALA A 33 11.83 -2.80 -7.44
CA ALA A 33 11.57 -3.15 -8.83
C ALA A 33 11.81 -1.99 -9.83
N GLY A 34 12.29 -0.83 -9.37
CA GLY A 34 12.62 0.30 -10.23
C GLY A 34 11.51 1.35 -10.41
N LEU A 35 10.51 1.39 -9.51
CA LEU A 35 9.41 2.34 -9.62
C LEU A 35 9.89 3.80 -9.59
N LEU A 36 10.85 4.15 -8.72
CA LEU A 36 11.28 5.54 -8.57
C LEU A 36 12.03 6.02 -9.82
N GLU A 37 12.88 5.16 -10.38
CA GLU A 37 13.64 5.37 -11.61
C GLU A 37 12.70 5.55 -12.80
N ALA A 38 11.69 4.67 -12.93
CA ALA A 38 10.67 4.78 -13.97
C ALA A 38 9.85 6.09 -13.89
N LEU A 39 9.76 6.68 -12.69
CA LEU A 39 9.08 7.96 -12.45
C LEU A 39 10.02 9.18 -12.52
N GLY A 40 11.30 9.00 -12.83
CA GLY A 40 12.28 10.08 -12.92
C GLY A 40 12.82 10.57 -11.56
N GLY A 41 12.85 9.70 -10.56
CA GLY A 41 13.41 9.96 -9.23
C GLY A 41 12.65 11.02 -8.41
N PRO A 42 11.32 10.93 -8.26
CA PRO A 42 10.56 11.91 -7.48
C PRO A 42 10.94 11.86 -5.98
N PRO A 43 10.76 12.96 -5.24
CA PRO A 43 10.85 12.93 -3.78
C PRO A 43 9.90 11.89 -3.16
N VAL A 44 10.33 11.30 -2.04
CA VAL A 44 9.59 10.22 -1.37
C VAL A 44 9.32 10.55 0.09
N THR A 45 8.06 10.44 0.52
CA THR A 45 7.69 10.41 1.94
C THR A 45 7.39 8.97 2.34
N GLN A 46 8.08 8.47 3.35
CA GLN A 46 7.84 7.14 3.93
C GLN A 46 6.97 7.28 5.18
N LEU A 47 5.80 6.66 5.19
CA LEU A 47 4.99 6.55 6.41
C LEU A 47 5.45 5.34 7.23
N PRO A 48 5.40 5.43 8.58
CA PRO A 48 5.73 4.30 9.44
C PRO A 48 4.75 3.15 9.20
N ARG A 49 5.27 1.92 9.21
CA ARG A 49 4.43 0.72 9.17
C ARG A 49 3.60 0.64 10.47
N PRO A 50 2.26 0.58 10.38
CA PRO A 50 1.44 0.33 11.54
C PRO A 50 1.51 -1.14 11.95
N VAL A 51 1.31 -1.42 13.24
CA VAL A 51 1.25 -2.80 13.78
C VAL A 51 -0.10 -3.41 13.44
N TYR A 52 -0.06 -4.57 12.78
CA TYR A 52 -1.23 -5.40 12.51
C TYR A 52 -1.59 -6.26 13.71
N SER A 53 -2.88 -6.37 14.01
CA SER A 53 -3.42 -7.38 14.92
C SER A 53 -4.50 -8.20 14.20
N PRO A 54 -4.47 -9.55 14.30
CA PRO A 54 -5.58 -10.39 13.84
C PRO A 54 -6.76 -10.36 14.81
N GLU A 55 -6.60 -9.81 16.02
CA GLU A 55 -7.63 -9.76 17.04
C GLU A 55 -8.47 -8.47 17.00
N PRO A 56 -9.76 -8.54 17.34
CA PRO A 56 -10.57 -7.35 17.59
C PRO A 56 -9.92 -6.47 18.67
N GLN A 57 -9.98 -5.16 18.48
CA GLN A 57 -9.46 -4.25 19.49
C GLN A 57 -10.38 -4.19 20.70
N ALA A 58 -9.79 -4.12 21.90
CA ALA A 58 -10.52 -4.05 23.17
C ALA A 58 -11.67 -3.02 23.11
N GLY A 59 -12.85 -3.45 23.57
CA GLY A 59 -14.09 -2.67 23.53
C GLY A 59 -14.77 -2.60 22.16
N THR A 60 -14.32 -3.35 21.16
CA THR A 60 -14.88 -3.34 19.80
C THR A 60 -14.92 -4.73 19.18
N ARG A 61 -15.75 -4.91 18.15
CA ARG A 61 -15.70 -6.08 17.25
C ARG A 61 -14.77 -5.86 16.04
N ILE A 62 -14.05 -4.74 16.00
CA ILE A 62 -13.30 -4.28 14.83
C ILE A 62 -11.82 -4.56 15.02
N ARG A 63 -11.19 -5.20 14.03
CA ARG A 63 -9.73 -5.36 13.98
C ARG A 63 -9.10 -4.05 13.52
N ASN A 64 -8.02 -3.64 14.18
CA ASN A 64 -7.18 -2.52 13.78
C ASN A 64 -7.89 -1.15 13.58
N GLY A 65 -9.15 -0.97 13.99
CA GLY A 65 -9.95 0.20 13.63
C GLY A 65 -9.34 1.53 14.08
N ARG A 66 -8.84 1.61 15.32
CA ARG A 66 -8.15 2.80 15.84
C ARG A 66 -6.82 3.02 15.13
N THR A 67 -6.02 1.96 14.99
CA THR A 67 -4.72 2.02 14.29
C THR A 67 -4.88 2.46 12.83
N MET A 68 -5.95 2.00 12.16
CA MET A 68 -6.28 2.36 10.78
C MET A 68 -6.70 3.82 10.68
N ARG A 69 -7.50 4.31 11.64
CA ARG A 69 -7.85 5.72 11.72
C ARG A 69 -6.60 6.59 11.86
N ASP A 70 -5.72 6.26 12.79
CA ASP A 70 -4.51 7.04 13.05
C ASP A 70 -3.59 7.05 11.83
N PHE A 71 -3.41 5.89 11.19
CA PHE A 71 -2.64 5.78 9.94
C PHE A 71 -3.27 6.59 8.80
N ASN A 72 -4.59 6.55 8.64
CA ASN A 72 -5.28 7.32 7.60
C ASN A 72 -5.20 8.82 7.83
N LEU A 73 -5.22 9.28 9.09
CA LEU A 73 -5.00 10.69 9.42
C LEU A 73 -3.57 11.13 9.07
N ALA A 74 -2.56 10.32 9.37
CA ALA A 74 -1.18 10.59 8.99
C ALA A 74 -1.01 10.59 7.45
N LEU A 75 -1.62 9.64 6.75
CA LEU A 75 -1.62 9.60 5.28
C LEU A 75 -2.31 10.83 4.68
N ALA A 76 -3.46 11.24 5.20
CA ALA A 76 -4.16 12.42 4.74
C ALA A 76 -3.33 13.70 4.93
N ALA A 77 -2.60 13.81 6.05
CA ALA A 77 -1.67 14.91 6.27
C ALA A 77 -0.55 14.92 5.21
N ALA A 78 0.10 13.77 4.97
CA ALA A 78 1.14 13.67 3.94
C ALA A 78 0.63 14.01 2.54
N VAL A 79 -0.57 13.54 2.17
CA VAL A 79 -1.20 13.86 0.88
C VAL A 79 -1.51 15.36 0.78
N ARG A 80 -2.05 15.97 1.84
CA ARG A 80 -2.32 17.42 1.87
C ARG A 80 -1.05 18.22 1.66
N ASP A 81 0.03 17.83 2.33
CA ASP A 81 1.29 18.56 2.28
C ASP A 81 1.92 18.49 0.86
N VAL A 82 1.77 17.35 0.18
CA VAL A 82 2.14 17.20 -1.24
C VAL A 82 1.21 18.00 -2.18
N ARG A 83 -0.11 17.94 -1.98
CA ARG A 83 -1.11 18.59 -2.86
C ARG A 83 -1.05 20.12 -2.85
N ARG A 84 -0.41 20.73 -1.86
CA ARG A 84 -0.17 22.18 -1.86
C ARG A 84 0.80 22.62 -2.98
N HIS A 85 1.46 21.68 -3.65
CA HIS A 85 2.14 21.89 -4.93
C HIS A 85 1.24 21.47 -6.12
N PRO A 86 1.07 22.28 -7.20
CA PRO A 86 0.05 22.03 -8.22
C PRO A 86 0.25 20.75 -9.04
N ASP A 87 -0.88 20.12 -9.35
CA ASP A 87 -1.21 19.00 -10.25
C ASP A 87 -0.37 17.71 -10.23
N LEU A 88 -1.02 16.62 -9.76
CA LEU A 88 -0.37 15.33 -9.50
C LEU A 88 -0.10 14.49 -10.75
N ASP A 89 -0.90 14.58 -11.82
CA ASP A 89 -0.68 13.90 -13.11
C ASP A 89 -1.55 14.47 -14.27
N PRO A 90 -1.38 15.74 -14.66
CA PRO A 90 -2.27 16.39 -15.63
C PRO A 90 -2.29 15.73 -17.03
N HIS A 91 -1.32 14.86 -17.33
CA HIS A 91 -1.17 14.21 -18.64
C HIS A 91 -1.21 12.67 -18.59
N GLY A 92 -1.57 12.08 -17.44
CA GLY A 92 -1.67 10.62 -17.27
C GLY A 92 -0.35 9.88 -17.52
N ARG A 93 0.78 10.55 -17.31
CA ARG A 93 2.13 9.98 -17.57
C ARG A 93 2.47 8.97 -16.48
N TYR A 94 2.03 9.22 -15.25
CA TYR A 94 2.33 8.37 -14.10
C TYR A 94 1.40 7.16 -14.03
N ALA A 95 0.10 7.33 -14.36
CA ALA A 95 -0.81 6.20 -14.51
C ALA A 95 -0.26 5.16 -15.50
N ARG A 96 0.27 5.60 -16.66
CA ARG A 96 0.92 4.73 -17.64
C ARG A 96 2.18 4.05 -17.11
N ALA A 97 3.02 4.77 -16.36
CA ALA A 97 4.23 4.20 -15.77
C ALA A 97 3.90 3.09 -14.77
N ILE A 98 2.90 3.31 -13.90
CA ILE A 98 2.43 2.31 -12.93
C ILE A 98 1.92 1.06 -13.66
N VAL A 99 1.01 1.22 -14.63
CA VAL A 99 0.47 0.08 -15.40
C VAL A 99 1.58 -0.70 -16.10
N SER A 100 2.55 -0.01 -16.70
CA SER A 100 3.68 -0.64 -17.38
C SER A 100 4.57 -1.42 -16.40
N LEU A 101 4.77 -0.92 -15.18
CA LEU A 101 5.52 -1.62 -14.14
C LEU A 101 4.76 -2.85 -13.64
N LEU A 102 3.45 -2.71 -13.37
CA LEU A 102 2.60 -3.82 -12.92
C LEU A 102 2.58 -4.96 -13.95
N ALA A 103 2.56 -4.65 -15.24
CA ALA A 103 2.63 -5.64 -16.31
C ALA A 103 3.94 -6.47 -16.33
N ARG A 104 4.98 -6.00 -15.66
CA ARG A 104 6.30 -6.67 -15.57
C ARG A 104 6.51 -7.42 -14.26
N LEU A 105 5.62 -7.26 -13.28
CA LEU A 105 5.73 -7.98 -12.02
C LEU A 105 5.41 -9.47 -12.24
N PRO A 106 6.19 -10.39 -11.67
CA PRO A 106 5.90 -11.82 -11.72
C PRO A 106 4.77 -12.12 -10.74
N PHE A 107 3.55 -11.70 -11.07
CA PHE A 107 2.38 -12.17 -10.32
C PHE A 107 2.30 -13.67 -10.53
N PRO A 108 2.29 -14.48 -9.45
CA PRO A 108 2.00 -15.89 -9.61
C PRO A 108 0.61 -16.01 -10.26
N ALA A 109 0.48 -16.90 -11.24
CA ALA A 109 -0.85 -17.30 -11.71
C ALA A 109 -1.68 -17.67 -10.48
N PRO A 110 -2.97 -17.27 -10.40
CA PRO A 110 -3.79 -17.66 -9.27
C PRO A 110 -3.65 -19.18 -9.11
N ALA A 111 -3.19 -19.62 -7.94
CA ALA A 111 -3.16 -21.03 -7.62
C ALA A 111 -4.56 -21.56 -7.88
N ALA A 112 -4.68 -22.54 -8.77
CA ALA A 112 -5.97 -23.16 -9.07
C ALA A 112 -6.60 -23.51 -7.74
N ALA A 113 -7.76 -22.92 -7.45
CA ALA A 113 -8.51 -23.23 -6.25
C ALA A 113 -8.77 -24.74 -6.30
N GLU A 114 -8.11 -25.51 -5.43
CA GLU A 114 -8.40 -26.92 -5.33
C GLU A 114 -9.89 -27.05 -4.95
N PRO A 115 -10.66 -27.89 -5.68
CA PRO A 115 -12.05 -28.07 -5.37
C PRO A 115 -12.16 -28.63 -3.95
N VAL A 116 -12.88 -27.91 -3.08
CA VAL A 116 -13.30 -28.43 -1.79
C VAL A 116 -14.21 -29.63 -2.07
N ALA A 117 -13.75 -30.82 -1.68
CA ALA A 117 -14.49 -32.07 -1.76
C ALA A 117 -15.66 -32.10 -0.78
#